data_AF-A0A5Q8CR39-F1
#
_entry.id   AF-A0A5Q8CR39-F1
#
_cell.length_a   1.000
_cell.length_b   1.000
_cell.length_c   1.000
_cell.angle_alpha   90.00
_cell.angle_beta   90.00
_cell.angle_gamma   90.00
#
_symmetry.space_group_name_H-M   'P 1'
#
loop_
_entity.id
_entity.type
_entity.pdbx_description
1 polymer ?
#
loop_
_entity_poly.entity_id
_entity_poly.type
_entity_poly.pdbx_seq_one_letter_code
_entity_poly.pdbx_strand_id
1 'polypeptide(L)'
;MAYAFQTRIELECADGFYPRSDLSTYQSDDFELRLGDLHYRDVREYAVGHNTSAGWQERRDATNDPLPVTRVWTDFLPQQEVERVVPARSDGVEFGMEALARAAVSGAEAVSAALDSLPELYAEWRRGQEGMMTGLAPRRLKTGQALLEKVDTAGSRIRDGIDLLKRDTVAREAFGLMNTAMAMANRRREAVIQKKLPGDVDPPTWRPFQLAFVLLNLVGVTDRNSGEREIVDLLFFRPAAARAYLGLAAYAIVLRRLRGSGVLGAGISVIMRYTLRLLTPLVSSARSNSCGPMMTMAGRRLANGRSRLDSGWAAQPHRTIQPRNSSDKDAATTWLKRYQSRPKTKSPVPLKACPWCGEPFKPESFHFTPNRTAPQNLVLKCENAECDFTRDRHLPVLVVDEPIYRRLPAFLIATVDKFASLPWIGKSGAFFGHVDRYDPDKGFFGAYGPGEGRPFGNGHRLDPPDLVIQDELHLISGPLGTVAALYETAIDLLSSRPGLHGLIRPKSSLRPRPSEGRRNRSQPCSIVRRRPYFRHPASTVPTASSPGLCHRHESQPASTSVWRVRIAGLNSSFFGACRPCWQARRH
;
A
#
# COMPACT_ATOMS: atom_id res chain seq x y z
N MET A 1 14.79 12.27 -38.38
CA MET A 1 13.71 12.86 -37.56
C MET A 1 12.42 12.18 -37.94
N ALA A 2 11.79 11.42 -37.04
CA ALA A 2 10.44 10.92 -37.27
C ALA A 2 9.47 12.02 -36.80
N TYR A 3 8.75 12.65 -37.72
CA TYR A 3 7.70 13.60 -37.39
C TYR A 3 6.46 12.79 -36.98
N ALA A 4 6.09 12.85 -35.71
CA ALA A 4 4.78 12.38 -35.28
C ALA A 4 3.76 13.48 -35.63
N PHE A 5 3.07 13.34 -36.76
CA PHE A 5 1.94 14.21 -37.09
C PHE A 5 0.81 13.91 -36.09
N GLN A 6 0.57 14.83 -35.17
CA GLN A 6 -0.60 14.78 -34.28
C GLN A 6 -1.70 15.64 -34.90
N THR A 7 -2.47 15.04 -35.81
CA THR A 7 -3.57 15.73 -36.49
C THR A 7 -4.78 15.81 -35.55
N ARG A 8 -5.14 17.01 -35.10
CA ARG A 8 -6.35 17.21 -34.29
C ARG A 8 -7.55 17.41 -35.22
N ILE A 9 -8.55 16.54 -35.07
CA ILE A 9 -9.86 16.69 -35.70
C ILE A 9 -10.76 17.35 -34.68
N GLU A 10 -11.47 18.39 -35.10
CA GLU A 10 -12.35 19.16 -34.25
C GLU A 10 -13.68 19.44 -34.93
N LEU A 11 -14.74 19.32 -34.14
CA LEU A 11 -16.11 19.62 -34.55
C LEU A 11 -16.66 20.75 -33.68
N GLU A 12 -17.26 21.75 -34.32
CA GLU A 12 -17.98 22.85 -33.69
C GLU A 12 -19.46 22.79 -34.11
N CYS A 13 -20.37 22.93 -33.14
CA CYS A 13 -21.82 22.99 -33.34
C CYS A 13 -22.42 24.07 -32.42
N ALA A 14 -23.09 25.06 -33.01
CA ALA A 14 -23.66 26.19 -32.26
C ALA A 14 -24.81 25.77 -31.33
N ASP A 15 -25.63 24.80 -31.78
CA ASP A 15 -26.75 24.24 -31.02
C ASP A 15 -26.29 23.34 -29.86
N GLY A 16 -25.02 22.92 -29.88
CA GLY A 16 -24.40 22.05 -28.90
C GLY A 16 -24.47 20.55 -29.22
N PHE A 17 -23.64 19.77 -28.53
CA PHE A 17 -23.58 18.32 -28.61
C PHE A 17 -24.42 17.70 -27.50
N TYR A 18 -25.16 16.63 -27.83
CA TYR A 18 -25.87 15.83 -26.84
C TYR A 18 -24.93 14.83 -26.17
N PRO A 19 -25.04 14.65 -24.85
CA PRO A 19 -24.24 13.66 -24.15
C PRO A 19 -24.70 12.26 -24.54
N ARG A 20 -23.73 11.36 -24.68
CA ARG A 20 -24.00 9.94 -24.84
C ARG A 20 -24.63 9.40 -23.55
N SER A 21 -25.75 8.71 -23.71
CA SER A 21 -26.38 7.95 -22.63
C SER A 21 -25.77 6.54 -22.59
N ASP A 22 -24.95 6.23 -21.58
CA ASP A 22 -24.46 4.87 -21.34
C ASP A 22 -25.29 4.19 -20.24
N LEU A 23 -26.31 3.43 -20.65
CA LEU A 23 -27.15 2.67 -19.72
C LEU A 23 -26.56 1.29 -19.38
N SER A 24 -25.45 0.89 -20.00
CA SER A 24 -24.88 -0.46 -19.84
C SER A 24 -24.42 -0.72 -18.40
N THR A 25 -23.92 0.31 -17.72
CA THR A 25 -23.49 0.26 -16.32
C THR A 25 -24.66 0.22 -15.35
N TYR A 26 -25.72 1.00 -15.62
CA TYR A 26 -26.97 1.00 -14.84
C TYR A 26 -27.72 -0.34 -14.93
N GLN A 27 -27.75 -0.93 -16.13
CA GLN A 27 -28.43 -2.21 -16.40
C GLN A 27 -27.59 -3.43 -16.00
N SER A 28 -26.29 -3.26 -15.72
CA SER A 28 -25.42 -4.35 -15.32
C SER A 28 -25.83 -5.03 -14.01
N ASP A 29 -25.63 -6.35 -13.94
CA ASP A 29 -25.73 -7.11 -12.70
C ASP A 29 -24.44 -7.04 -11.87
N ASP A 30 -23.34 -6.53 -12.44
CA ASP A 30 -22.09 -6.30 -11.72
C ASP A 30 -22.25 -5.09 -10.77
N PHE A 31 -22.03 -5.32 -9.47
CA PHE A 31 -22.12 -4.29 -8.44
C PHE A 31 -21.12 -3.14 -8.67
N GLU A 32 -19.90 -3.43 -9.13
CA GLU A 32 -18.87 -2.41 -9.34
C GLU A 32 -19.24 -1.48 -10.50
N LEU A 33 -19.85 -2.02 -11.56
CA LEU A 33 -20.34 -1.19 -12.67
C LEU A 33 -21.50 -0.30 -12.23
N ARG A 34 -22.40 -0.81 -11.38
CA ARG A 34 -23.47 0.01 -10.77
C ARG A 34 -22.96 1.05 -9.78
N LEU A 35 -21.88 0.75 -9.06
CA LEU A 35 -21.20 1.71 -8.18
C LEU A 35 -20.59 2.85 -8.99
N GLY A 36 -19.90 2.52 -10.09
CA GLY A 36 -19.39 3.49 -11.05
C GLY A 36 -20.49 4.37 -11.63
N ASP A 37 -21.62 3.77 -12.06
CA ASP A 37 -22.78 4.51 -12.53
C ASP A 37 -23.30 5.52 -11.48
N LEU A 38 -23.38 5.13 -10.21
CA LEU A 38 -23.82 6.04 -9.14
C LEU A 38 -22.83 7.18 -8.88
N HIS A 39 -21.52 6.88 -8.81
CA HIS A 39 -20.47 7.87 -8.55
C HIS A 39 -20.31 8.88 -9.69
N TYR A 40 -20.45 8.42 -10.93
CA TYR A 40 -20.26 9.22 -12.14
C TYR A 40 -21.58 9.61 -12.82
N ARG A 41 -22.71 9.52 -12.11
CA ARG A 41 -24.06 9.80 -12.66
C ARG A 41 -24.21 11.20 -13.27
N ASP A 42 -23.46 12.16 -12.74
CA ASP A 42 -23.47 13.56 -13.17
C ASP A 42 -22.37 13.87 -14.20
N VAL A 43 -21.52 12.89 -14.52
CA VAL A 43 -20.46 13.00 -15.54
C VAL A 43 -21.03 12.59 -16.89
N ARG A 44 -20.94 13.51 -17.85
CA ARG A 44 -21.46 13.33 -19.20
C ARG A 44 -20.32 13.10 -20.19
N GLU A 45 -20.49 12.17 -21.12
CA GLU A 45 -19.54 11.87 -22.18
C GLU A 45 -20.08 12.43 -23.51
N TYR A 46 -19.33 13.32 -24.18
CA TYR A 46 -19.77 13.97 -25.43
C TYR A 46 -19.04 13.44 -26.68
N ALA A 47 -17.89 12.79 -26.50
CA ALA A 47 -17.12 12.21 -27.58
C ALA A 47 -16.35 10.98 -27.10
N VAL A 48 -16.23 9.98 -27.97
CA VAL A 48 -15.48 8.74 -27.70
C VAL A 48 -14.42 8.57 -28.76
N GLY A 49 -13.17 8.55 -28.33
CA GLY A 49 -12.06 8.26 -29.23
C GLY A 49 -11.85 6.76 -29.40
N HIS A 50 -11.85 6.29 -30.65
CA HIS A 50 -11.40 4.95 -31.02
C HIS A 50 -9.95 5.06 -31.48
N ASN A 51 -9.02 4.39 -30.78
CA ASN A 51 -7.56 4.47 -31.00
C ASN A 51 -6.92 5.86 -30.78
N THR A 52 -7.67 6.84 -30.29
CA THR A 52 -7.19 8.14 -29.79
C THR A 52 -8.05 8.55 -28.59
N SER A 53 -7.68 9.57 -27.81
CA SER A 53 -8.60 10.12 -26.80
C SER A 53 -9.47 11.18 -27.44
N ALA A 54 -10.52 11.59 -26.73
CA ALA A 54 -11.36 12.71 -27.14
C ALA A 54 -11.47 13.70 -25.97
N GLY A 55 -11.63 14.98 -26.31
CA GLY A 55 -11.89 16.06 -25.37
C GLY A 55 -13.07 16.90 -25.84
N TRP A 56 -13.64 17.66 -24.93
CA TRP A 56 -14.74 18.57 -25.21
C TRP A 56 -14.65 19.81 -24.33
N GLN A 57 -15.23 20.90 -24.82
CA GLN A 57 -15.20 22.17 -24.13
C GLN A 57 -16.31 22.21 -23.07
N GLU A 58 -15.91 22.07 -21.82
CA GLU A 58 -16.81 22.36 -20.69
C GLU A 58 -16.81 23.86 -20.42
N ARG A 59 -17.99 24.48 -20.49
CA ARG A 59 -18.20 25.86 -20.08
C ARG A 59 -19.25 25.89 -18.98
N ARG A 60 -19.13 26.86 -18.10
CA ARG A 60 -20.12 27.14 -17.06
C ARG A 60 -20.55 28.59 -17.15
N ASP A 61 -21.78 28.88 -16.77
CA ASP A 61 -22.26 30.24 -16.65
C ASP A 61 -21.82 30.89 -15.32
N ALA A 62 -22.30 32.11 -15.06
CA ALA A 62 -21.98 32.85 -13.84
C ALA A 62 -22.55 32.20 -12.56
N THR A 63 -23.59 31.36 -12.69
CA THR A 63 -24.20 30.57 -11.61
C THR A 63 -23.55 29.19 -11.44
N ASN A 64 -22.49 28.92 -12.21
CA ASN A 64 -21.73 27.67 -12.23
C ASN A 64 -22.51 26.47 -12.83
N ASP A 65 -23.59 26.73 -13.55
CA ASP A 65 -24.35 25.71 -14.27
C ASP A 65 -23.67 25.36 -15.59
N PRO A 66 -23.66 24.06 -15.98
CA PRO A 66 -23.00 23.60 -17.20
C PRO A 66 -23.72 24.13 -18.45
N LEU A 67 -22.99 24.92 -19.25
CA LEU A 67 -23.44 25.37 -20.56
C LEU A 67 -23.33 24.25 -21.60
N PRO A 68 -24.11 24.31 -22.70
CA PRO A 68 -24.00 23.36 -23.80
C PRO A 68 -22.56 23.24 -24.31
N VAL A 69 -22.10 22.01 -24.46
CA VAL A 69 -20.82 21.68 -25.10
C VAL A 69 -20.97 21.97 -26.58
N THR A 70 -20.27 22.96 -27.11
CA THR A 70 -20.36 23.36 -28.53
C THR A 70 -19.15 22.90 -29.36
N ARG A 71 -18.16 22.28 -28.72
CA ARG A 71 -16.88 21.92 -29.33
C ARG A 71 -16.33 20.62 -28.78
N VAL A 72 -15.98 19.68 -29.67
CA VAL A 72 -15.35 18.39 -29.35
C VAL A 72 -14.13 18.14 -30.25
N TRP A 73 -13.13 17.42 -29.77
CA TRP A 73 -11.89 17.16 -30.52
C TRP A 73 -11.25 15.82 -30.21
N THR A 74 -10.38 15.34 -31.12
CA THR A 74 -9.46 14.24 -30.86
C THR A 74 -8.22 14.73 -30.10
N ASP A 75 -7.77 13.95 -29.12
CA ASP A 75 -6.64 14.29 -28.25
C ASP A 75 -5.68 13.10 -28.09
N PHE A 76 -4.46 13.25 -28.60
CA PHE A 76 -3.44 12.20 -28.53
C PHE A 76 -2.68 12.20 -27.20
N LEU A 77 -2.70 13.32 -26.47
CA LEU A 77 -1.99 13.50 -25.20
C LEU A 77 -2.90 14.24 -24.22
N PRO A 78 -4.00 13.61 -23.76
CA PRO A 78 -4.98 14.26 -22.92
C PRO A 78 -4.36 14.73 -21.60
N GLN A 79 -4.73 15.95 -21.20
CA GLN A 79 -4.36 16.55 -19.93
C GLN A 79 -5.62 16.85 -19.13
N GLN A 80 -5.58 16.62 -17.82
CA GLN A 80 -6.69 16.86 -16.92
C GLN A 80 -6.16 17.35 -15.59
N GLU A 81 -6.76 18.42 -15.07
CA GLU A 81 -6.52 18.86 -13.70
C GLU A 81 -7.23 17.92 -12.72
N VAL A 82 -6.51 17.52 -11.66
CA VAL A 82 -7.05 16.66 -10.61
C VAL A 82 -7.04 17.44 -9.31
N GLU A 83 -8.23 17.66 -8.76
CA GLU A 83 -8.39 18.45 -7.54
C GLU A 83 -7.61 17.86 -6.36
N ARG A 84 -7.11 18.77 -5.51
CA ARG A 84 -6.40 18.38 -4.30
C ARG A 84 -7.41 18.15 -3.17
N VAL A 85 -7.60 16.90 -2.78
CA VAL A 85 -8.35 16.57 -1.55
C VAL A 85 -7.72 17.22 -0.32
N VAL A 86 -8.49 18.07 0.36
CA VAL A 86 -8.18 18.67 1.66
C VAL A 86 -9.02 17.95 2.72
N PRO A 87 -8.44 17.46 3.83
CA PRO A 87 -9.22 16.83 4.89
C PRO A 87 -10.18 17.83 5.53
N ALA A 88 -11.40 17.37 5.87
CA ALA A 88 -12.31 18.14 6.71
C ALA A 88 -11.68 18.36 8.10
N ARG A 89 -12.00 19.50 8.71
CA ARG A 89 -11.69 19.78 10.11
C ARG A 89 -12.71 19.06 10.98
N SER A 90 -12.23 18.35 11.99
CA SER A 90 -13.06 17.63 12.96
C SER A 90 -12.69 18.14 14.34
N ASP A 91 -13.47 19.08 14.85
CA ASP A 91 -13.25 19.65 16.17
C ASP A 91 -13.56 18.60 17.26
N GLY A 92 -12.85 18.65 18.39
CA GLY A 92 -13.03 17.68 19.48
C GLY A 92 -12.41 16.29 19.23
N VAL A 93 -11.57 16.13 18.19
CA VAL A 93 -10.79 14.91 17.94
C VAL A 93 -9.30 15.23 17.88
N GLU A 94 -8.50 14.48 18.62
CA GLU A 94 -7.04 14.61 18.61
C GLU A 94 -6.41 13.81 17.46
N PHE A 95 -5.56 14.46 16.66
CA PHE A 95 -4.85 13.84 15.54
C PHE A 95 -3.32 13.87 15.69
N GLY A 96 -2.78 14.60 16.67
CA GLY A 96 -1.38 14.67 17.00
C GLY A 96 -0.86 13.33 17.50
N MET A 97 0.13 12.77 16.80
CA MET A 97 0.70 11.45 17.15
C MET A 97 1.26 11.46 18.59
N GLU A 98 1.95 12.53 19.00
CA GLU A 98 2.51 12.62 20.35
C GLU A 98 1.46 12.81 21.43
N ALA A 99 0.38 13.54 21.13
CA ALA A 99 -0.74 13.73 22.04
C ALA A 99 -1.49 12.41 22.27
N LEU A 100 -1.77 11.67 21.20
CA LEU A 100 -2.36 10.32 21.26
C LEU A 100 -1.47 9.34 22.04
N ALA A 101 -0.14 9.42 21.87
CA ALA A 101 0.79 8.62 22.64
C ALA A 101 0.71 8.92 24.15
N ARG A 102 0.64 10.20 24.54
CA ARG A 102 0.46 10.61 25.94
C ARG A 102 -0.90 10.21 26.50
N ALA A 103 -1.97 10.35 25.71
CA ALA A 103 -3.32 9.92 26.10
C ALA A 103 -3.36 8.42 26.41
N ALA A 104 -2.74 7.59 25.56
CA ALA A 104 -2.66 6.15 25.77
C ALA A 104 -1.96 5.77 27.09
N VAL A 105 -0.90 6.50 27.47
CA VAL A 105 -0.19 6.31 28.75
C VAL A 105 -1.03 6.78 29.94
N SER A 106 -1.79 7.88 29.76
CA SER A 106 -2.59 8.50 30.83
C SER A 106 -3.80 7.66 31.25
N GLY A 107 -4.33 6.82 30.35
CA GLY A 107 -5.37 5.85 30.68
C GLY A 107 -6.56 5.87 29.72
N ALA A 108 -7.59 5.08 30.05
CA ALA A 108 -8.79 4.92 29.22
C ALA A 108 -9.54 6.25 29.02
N GLU A 109 -9.73 7.03 30.10
CA GLU A 109 -10.44 8.32 30.06
C GLU A 109 -9.80 9.33 29.11
N ALA A 110 -8.46 9.40 29.10
CA ALA A 110 -7.74 10.29 28.20
C ALA A 110 -7.86 9.86 26.72
N VAL A 111 -7.94 8.55 26.46
CA VAL A 111 -8.22 8.02 25.11
C VAL A 111 -9.66 8.34 24.70
N SER A 112 -10.62 8.19 25.61
CA SER A 112 -12.03 8.58 25.42
C SER A 112 -12.14 10.04 24.99
N ALA A 113 -11.57 10.94 25.80
CA ALA A 113 -11.58 12.38 25.55
C ALA A 113 -10.92 12.77 24.22
N ALA A 114 -9.95 11.98 23.75
CA ALA A 114 -9.23 12.24 22.50
C ALA A 114 -9.97 11.76 21.24
N LEU A 115 -10.78 10.69 21.33
CA LEU A 115 -11.25 9.95 20.14
C LEU A 115 -12.77 9.71 20.06
N ASP A 116 -13.54 9.83 21.14
CA ASP A 116 -14.96 9.44 21.14
C ASP A 116 -15.84 10.27 20.20
N SER A 117 -15.48 11.53 19.97
CA SER A 117 -16.18 12.40 19.03
C SER A 117 -16.03 11.93 17.58
N LEU A 118 -15.02 11.11 17.24
CA LEU A 118 -14.74 10.72 15.85
C LEU A 118 -15.86 9.84 15.23
N PRO A 119 -16.30 8.74 15.86
CA PRO A 119 -17.48 7.99 15.40
C PRO A 119 -18.76 8.83 15.31
N GLU A 120 -18.94 9.80 16.20
CA GLU A 120 -20.14 10.66 16.23
C GLU A 120 -20.17 11.62 15.03
N LEU A 121 -19.05 12.29 14.77
CA LEU A 121 -18.89 13.15 13.60
C LEU A 121 -19.01 12.35 12.29
N TYR A 122 -18.53 11.10 12.27
CA TYR A 122 -18.69 10.23 11.11
C TYR A 122 -20.16 9.84 10.88
N ALA A 123 -20.91 9.56 11.96
CA ALA A 123 -22.34 9.29 11.90
C ALA A 123 -23.15 10.54 11.46
N GLU A 124 -22.73 11.74 11.87
CA GLU A 124 -23.32 12.99 11.41
C GLU A 124 -23.12 13.20 9.91
N TRP A 125 -21.89 13.04 9.42
CA TRP A 125 -21.60 13.09 7.99
C TRP A 125 -22.43 12.07 7.20
N ARG A 126 -22.59 10.86 7.73
CA ARG A 126 -23.42 9.79 7.14
C ARG A 126 -24.88 10.20 7.00
N ARG A 127 -25.48 10.88 8.00
CA ARG A 127 -26.86 11.42 7.89
C ARG A 127 -26.97 12.44 6.76
N GLY A 128 -25.96 13.29 6.57
CA GLY A 128 -25.91 14.22 5.44
C GLY A 128 -25.95 13.54 4.06
N GLN A 129 -25.41 12.32 3.94
CA GLN A 129 -25.43 11.57 2.68
C GLN A 129 -26.82 11.00 2.33
N GLU A 130 -27.70 10.79 3.31
CA GLU A 130 -29.08 10.34 3.06
C GLU A 130 -29.87 11.34 2.22
N GLY A 131 -29.66 12.63 2.44
CA GLY A 131 -30.31 13.69 1.67
C GLY A 131 -30.04 13.58 0.16
N MET A 132 -28.84 13.11 -0.21
CA MET A 132 -28.42 12.91 -1.61
C MET A 132 -29.09 11.70 -2.28
N MET A 133 -29.84 10.89 -1.54
CA MET A 133 -30.58 9.76 -2.10
C MET A 133 -31.91 10.17 -2.74
N THR A 134 -32.41 11.36 -2.40
CA THR A 134 -33.66 11.90 -2.91
C THR A 134 -33.59 12.07 -4.43
N GLY A 135 -34.56 11.53 -5.15
CA GLY A 135 -34.62 11.62 -6.61
C GLY A 135 -33.72 10.64 -7.38
N LEU A 136 -33.01 9.74 -6.70
CA LEU A 136 -32.25 8.68 -7.38
C LEU A 136 -33.18 7.64 -8.02
N ALA A 137 -32.83 7.18 -9.22
CA ALA A 137 -33.50 6.07 -9.87
C ALA A 137 -33.43 4.77 -9.02
N PRO A 138 -34.39 3.84 -9.12
CA PRO A 138 -34.50 2.70 -8.20
C PRO A 138 -33.24 1.85 -8.04
N ARG A 139 -32.50 1.56 -9.12
CA ARG A 139 -31.26 0.78 -9.03
C ARG A 139 -30.11 1.56 -8.37
N ARG A 140 -30.04 2.87 -8.61
CA ARG A 140 -29.07 3.78 -7.97
C ARG A 140 -29.37 3.91 -6.47
N LEU A 141 -30.66 4.02 -6.11
CA LEU A 141 -31.11 4.03 -4.73
C LEU A 141 -30.66 2.75 -3.99
N LYS A 142 -30.89 1.57 -4.58
CA LYS A 142 -30.44 0.29 -4.01
C LYS A 142 -28.92 0.23 -3.82
N THR A 143 -28.15 0.73 -4.79
CA THR A 143 -26.68 0.82 -4.64
C THR A 143 -26.30 1.80 -3.52
N GLY A 144 -26.97 2.95 -3.42
CA GLY A 144 -26.76 3.94 -2.36
C GLY A 144 -27.05 3.39 -0.97
N GLN A 145 -28.14 2.65 -0.79
CA GLN A 145 -28.50 1.99 0.47
C GLN A 145 -27.39 1.02 0.92
N ALA A 146 -26.91 0.17 0.00
CA ALA A 146 -25.82 -0.76 0.28
C ALA A 146 -24.49 -0.05 0.64
N LEU A 147 -24.26 1.18 0.16
CA LEU A 147 -23.09 1.98 0.55
C LEU A 147 -23.26 2.57 1.94
N LEU A 148 -24.44 3.06 2.29
CA LEU A 148 -24.72 3.58 3.63
C LEU A 148 -24.59 2.48 4.69
N GLU A 149 -25.06 1.26 4.42
CA GLU A 149 -24.85 0.09 5.30
C GLU A 149 -23.35 -0.19 5.54
N LYS A 150 -22.52 -0.07 4.49
CA LYS A 150 -21.06 -0.22 4.61
C LYS A 150 -20.43 0.94 5.40
N VAL A 151 -20.94 2.16 5.26
CA VAL A 151 -20.52 3.31 6.07
C VAL A 151 -20.84 3.07 7.53
N ASP A 152 -22.04 2.59 7.85
CA ASP A 152 -22.45 2.26 9.22
C ASP A 152 -21.57 1.16 9.82
N THR A 153 -21.28 0.12 9.04
CA THR A 153 -20.35 -0.95 9.44
C THR A 153 -18.95 -0.40 9.73
N ALA A 154 -18.43 0.50 8.88
CA ALA A 154 -17.13 1.13 9.10
C ALA A 154 -17.12 2.00 10.36
N GLY A 155 -18.20 2.77 10.60
CA GLY A 155 -18.37 3.58 11.80
C GLY A 155 -18.40 2.74 13.09
N SER A 156 -19.12 1.61 13.08
CA SER A 156 -19.13 0.66 14.19
C SER A 156 -17.73 0.14 14.49
N ARG A 157 -16.99 -0.31 13.46
CA ARG A 157 -15.64 -0.86 13.65
C ARG A 157 -14.64 0.16 14.18
N ILE A 158 -14.76 1.44 13.80
CA ILE A 158 -13.94 2.52 14.39
C ILE A 158 -14.26 2.66 15.88
N ARG A 159 -15.53 2.64 16.26
CA ARG A 159 -15.97 2.68 17.66
C ARG A 159 -15.46 1.47 18.44
N ASP A 160 -15.60 0.27 17.89
CA ASP A 160 -15.12 -0.98 18.50
C ASP A 160 -13.60 -0.97 18.73
N GLY A 161 -12.85 -0.36 17.78
CA GLY A 161 -11.41 -0.12 17.91
C GLY A 161 -11.07 0.85 19.04
N ILE A 162 -11.84 1.92 19.23
CA ILE A 162 -11.67 2.86 20.35
C ILE A 162 -12.02 2.18 21.68
N ASP A 163 -13.12 1.44 21.74
CA ASP A 163 -13.55 0.72 22.95
C ASP A 163 -12.57 -0.39 23.34
N LEU A 164 -11.89 -1.00 22.36
CA LEU A 164 -10.78 -1.91 22.61
C LEU A 164 -9.64 -1.22 23.37
N LEU A 165 -9.29 0.02 23.01
CA LEU A 165 -8.21 0.77 23.69
C LEU A 165 -8.61 1.18 25.12
N LYS A 166 -9.91 1.32 25.41
CA LYS A 166 -10.39 1.58 26.76
C LYS A 166 -10.24 0.36 27.66
N ARG A 167 -10.64 -0.82 27.15
CA ARG A 167 -10.70 -2.08 27.93
C ARG A 167 -9.38 -2.86 28.01
N ASP A 168 -8.59 -2.91 26.93
CA ASP A 168 -7.36 -3.73 26.86
C ASP A 168 -6.12 -2.84 27.07
N THR A 169 -5.46 -3.02 28.21
CA THR A 169 -4.28 -2.24 28.60
C THR A 169 -3.10 -2.48 27.67
N VAL A 170 -2.92 -3.70 27.16
CA VAL A 170 -1.83 -4.06 26.24
C VAL A 170 -2.09 -3.48 24.86
N ALA A 171 -3.35 -3.52 24.39
CA ALA A 171 -3.77 -2.86 23.16
C ALA A 171 -3.55 -1.34 23.25
N ARG A 172 -3.89 -0.72 24.39
CA ARG A 172 -3.65 0.70 24.65
C ARG A 172 -2.17 1.05 24.66
N GLU A 173 -1.35 0.26 25.36
CA GLU A 173 0.11 0.44 25.37
C GLU A 173 0.69 0.32 23.95
N ALA A 174 0.28 -0.70 23.19
CA ALA A 174 0.70 -0.87 21.80
C ALA A 174 0.32 0.32 20.91
N PHE A 175 -0.88 0.89 21.10
CA PHE A 175 -1.32 2.09 20.40
C PHE A 175 -0.49 3.33 20.77
N GLY A 176 -0.16 3.51 22.05
CA GLY A 176 0.71 4.59 22.50
C GLY A 176 2.11 4.50 21.87
N LEU A 177 2.72 3.32 21.95
CA LEU A 177 4.04 3.06 21.39
C LEU A 177 4.09 3.15 19.86
N MET A 178 3.03 2.69 19.18
CA MET A 178 2.84 2.90 17.74
C MET A 178 2.87 4.40 17.40
N ASN A 179 2.10 5.21 18.13
CA ASN A 179 2.05 6.64 17.89
C ASN A 179 3.39 7.34 18.17
N THR A 180 4.10 6.97 19.24
CA THR A 180 5.47 7.46 19.50
C THR A 180 6.42 7.09 18.37
N ALA A 181 6.36 5.85 17.89
CA ALA A 181 7.17 5.37 16.78
C ALA A 181 6.91 6.14 15.48
N MET A 182 5.63 6.35 15.15
CA MET A 182 5.21 7.12 13.98
C MET A 182 5.62 8.59 14.09
N ALA A 183 5.50 9.19 15.28
CA ALA A 183 5.91 10.56 15.53
C ALA A 183 7.41 10.76 15.32
N MET A 184 8.22 9.90 15.95
CA MET A 184 9.68 9.92 15.80
C MET A 184 10.09 9.70 14.34
N ALA A 185 9.43 8.77 13.64
CA ALA A 185 9.65 8.52 12.23
C ALA A 185 9.40 9.74 11.35
N ASN A 186 8.29 10.43 11.62
CA ASN A 186 7.91 11.58 10.83
C ASN A 186 8.83 12.78 11.10
N ARG A 187 9.15 13.08 12.37
CA ARG A 187 10.08 14.17 12.74
C ARG A 187 11.43 14.01 12.07
N ARG A 188 12.02 12.81 12.12
CA ARG A 188 13.34 12.54 11.49
C ARG A 188 13.29 12.71 9.98
N ARG A 189 12.22 12.26 9.32
CA ARG A 189 12.05 12.43 7.87
C ARG A 189 11.89 13.91 7.49
N GLU A 190 11.03 14.63 8.20
CA GLU A 190 10.75 16.04 7.94
C GLU A 190 11.95 16.93 8.30
N ALA A 191 12.73 16.58 9.32
CA ALA A 191 13.99 17.23 9.66
C ALA A 191 14.97 17.24 8.47
N VAL A 192 15.11 16.11 7.78
CA VAL A 192 15.96 16.01 6.57
C VAL A 192 15.41 16.87 5.43
N ILE A 193 14.08 16.86 5.22
CA ILE A 193 13.43 17.62 4.14
C ILE A 193 13.52 19.13 4.39
N GLN A 194 13.27 19.55 5.62
CA GLN A 194 13.25 20.95 6.05
C GLN A 194 14.64 21.48 6.44
N LYS A 195 15.66 20.61 6.49
CA LYS A 195 17.03 20.90 6.96
C LYS A 195 17.04 21.48 8.38
N LYS A 196 16.24 20.92 9.27
CA LYS A 196 16.12 21.31 10.69
C LYS A 196 16.57 20.16 11.60
N LEU A 197 16.79 20.44 12.89
CA LEU A 197 16.89 19.37 13.88
C LEU A 197 15.50 18.73 14.10
N PRO A 198 15.43 17.43 14.41
CA PRO A 198 14.14 16.76 14.64
C PRO A 198 13.28 17.36 15.76
N GLY A 199 13.91 18.03 16.74
CA GLY A 199 13.22 18.75 17.81
C GLY A 199 12.46 19.99 17.31
N ASP A 200 12.99 20.65 16.28
CA ASP A 200 12.48 21.92 15.73
C ASP A 200 11.43 21.73 14.63
N VAL A 201 11.07 20.48 14.34
CA VAL A 201 9.98 20.13 13.43
C VAL A 201 8.68 20.11 14.21
N ASP A 202 7.62 20.68 13.61
CA ASP A 202 6.29 20.70 14.23
C ASP A 202 5.81 19.28 14.55
N PRO A 203 5.09 19.10 15.68
CA PRO A 203 4.55 17.80 16.06
C PRO A 203 3.71 17.18 14.93
N PRO A 204 4.00 15.94 14.52
CA PRO A 204 3.33 15.33 13.38
C PRO A 204 1.89 14.93 13.74
N THR A 205 0.97 15.22 12.81
CA THR A 205 -0.43 14.85 12.90
C THR A 205 -0.81 13.76 11.90
N TRP A 206 -1.76 12.92 12.28
CA TRP A 206 -2.49 12.04 11.38
C TRP A 206 -3.44 12.84 10.51
N ARG A 207 -3.66 12.39 9.28
CA ARG A 207 -4.87 12.77 8.54
C ARG A 207 -6.05 11.97 9.09
N PRO A 208 -7.28 12.53 9.16
CA PRO A 208 -8.43 11.83 9.73
C PRO A 208 -8.63 10.41 9.20
N PHE A 209 -8.59 10.23 7.88
CA PHE A 209 -8.73 8.91 7.25
C PHE A 209 -7.62 7.91 7.63
N GLN A 210 -6.41 8.40 7.95
CA GLN A 210 -5.29 7.52 8.34
C GLN A 210 -5.53 6.96 9.74
N LEU A 211 -5.94 7.82 10.67
CA LEU A 211 -6.25 7.41 12.03
C LEU A 211 -7.49 6.52 12.06
N ALA A 212 -8.56 6.90 11.35
CA ALA A 212 -9.76 6.08 11.20
C ALA A 212 -9.44 4.69 10.64
N PHE A 213 -8.56 4.59 9.63
CA PHE A 213 -8.14 3.31 9.07
C PHE A 213 -7.39 2.44 10.09
N VAL A 214 -6.53 3.04 10.92
CA VAL A 214 -5.84 2.31 12.00
C VAL A 214 -6.86 1.80 13.02
N LEU A 215 -7.73 2.68 13.53
CA LEU A 215 -8.76 2.35 14.53
C LEU A 215 -9.69 1.24 14.06
N LEU A 216 -10.19 1.33 12.82
CA LEU A 216 -11.05 0.34 12.18
C LEU A 216 -10.44 -1.07 12.10
N ASN A 217 -9.10 -1.19 12.10
CA ASN A 217 -8.41 -2.47 12.00
C ASN A 217 -7.94 -3.03 13.35
N LEU A 218 -8.05 -2.28 14.45
CA LEU A 218 -7.44 -2.67 15.73
C LEU A 218 -8.03 -3.99 16.25
N VAL A 219 -9.34 -4.17 16.21
CA VAL A 219 -10.00 -5.39 16.69
C VAL A 219 -9.48 -6.62 15.94
N GLY A 220 -9.48 -6.58 14.60
CA GLY A 220 -8.99 -7.68 13.77
C GLY A 220 -7.50 -7.97 13.93
N VAL A 221 -6.67 -6.97 14.24
CA VAL A 221 -5.23 -7.20 14.51
C VAL A 221 -5.02 -7.76 15.92
N THR A 222 -5.78 -7.28 16.91
CA THR A 222 -5.59 -7.58 18.33
C THR A 222 -6.19 -8.91 18.74
N ASP A 223 -7.40 -9.21 18.30
CA ASP A 223 -8.03 -10.50 18.59
C ASP A 223 -7.77 -11.50 17.46
N ARG A 224 -7.22 -12.66 17.82
CA ARG A 224 -6.92 -13.74 16.88
C ARG A 224 -8.16 -14.50 16.44
N ASN A 225 -9.23 -14.49 17.25
CA ASN A 225 -10.47 -15.19 16.96
C ASN A 225 -11.55 -14.28 16.38
N SER A 226 -11.27 -12.98 16.20
CA SER A 226 -12.22 -12.04 15.63
C SER A 226 -12.53 -12.38 14.16
N GLY A 227 -13.82 -12.43 13.83
CA GLY A 227 -14.30 -12.57 12.45
C GLY A 227 -13.85 -11.44 11.53
N GLU A 228 -13.43 -10.30 12.06
CA GLU A 228 -12.87 -9.21 11.26
C GLU A 228 -11.58 -9.58 10.53
N ARG A 229 -10.89 -10.67 10.92
CA ARG A 229 -9.72 -11.18 10.20
C ARG A 229 -10.05 -11.70 8.81
N GLU A 230 -11.30 -12.06 8.55
CA GLU A 230 -11.77 -12.46 7.22
C GLU A 230 -12.02 -11.26 6.29
N ILE A 231 -12.21 -10.07 6.88
CA ILE A 231 -12.44 -8.83 6.13
C ILE A 231 -11.12 -8.32 5.58
N VAL A 232 -11.12 -7.96 4.30
CA VAL A 232 -9.98 -7.34 3.63
C VAL A 232 -10.22 -5.85 3.50
N ASP A 233 -9.44 -5.04 4.21
CA ASP A 233 -9.62 -3.59 4.25
C ASP A 233 -8.77 -2.89 3.18
N LEU A 234 -9.42 -2.04 2.37
CA LEU A 234 -8.82 -1.31 1.24
C LEU A 234 -8.82 0.19 1.52
N LEU A 235 -7.64 0.82 1.55
CA LEU A 235 -7.53 2.29 1.60
C LEU A 235 -7.26 2.85 0.21
N PHE A 236 -8.33 3.28 -0.47
CA PHE A 236 -8.26 3.90 -1.79
C PHE A 236 -7.93 5.39 -1.69
N PHE A 237 -6.65 5.74 -1.49
CA PHE A 237 -6.24 7.15 -1.44
C PHE A 237 -4.81 7.36 -1.96
N ARG A 238 -4.54 8.58 -2.45
CA ARG A 238 -3.23 9.08 -2.92
C ARG A 238 -2.11 8.78 -1.91
N PRO A 239 -0.81 8.90 -2.27
CA PRO A 239 0.30 8.26 -1.56
C PRO A 239 0.45 8.52 -0.04
N ALA A 240 -0.24 9.52 0.50
CA ALA A 240 -0.39 9.72 1.94
C ALA A 240 -1.01 8.50 2.67
N ALA A 241 -1.78 7.63 1.99
CA ALA A 241 -2.31 6.39 2.53
C ALA A 241 -1.26 5.44 3.11
N ALA A 242 -0.02 5.49 2.59
CA ALA A 242 1.07 4.61 3.04
C ALA A 242 1.35 4.71 4.55
N ARG A 243 1.13 5.88 5.16
CA ARG A 243 1.36 6.08 6.60
C ARG A 243 0.37 5.30 7.48
N ALA A 244 -0.87 5.08 7.02
CA ALA A 244 -1.86 4.33 7.78
C ALA A 244 -1.46 2.85 7.89
N TYR A 245 -1.02 2.25 6.78
CA TYR A 245 -0.49 0.88 6.75
C TYR A 245 0.75 0.70 7.63
N LEU A 246 1.65 1.68 7.63
CA LEU A 246 2.84 1.66 8.48
C LEU A 246 2.47 1.80 9.97
N GLY A 247 1.48 2.64 10.32
CA GLY A 247 0.92 2.71 11.66
C GLY A 247 0.37 1.36 12.11
N LEU A 248 -0.48 0.73 11.30
CA LEU A 248 -1.05 -0.58 11.60
C LEU A 248 0.03 -1.68 11.73
N ALA A 249 1.07 -1.63 10.89
CA ALA A 249 2.22 -2.53 10.99
C ALA A 249 3.00 -2.33 12.29
N ALA A 250 3.24 -1.08 12.69
CA ALA A 250 3.91 -0.76 13.94
C ALA A 250 3.10 -1.24 15.15
N TYR A 251 1.77 -1.06 15.12
CA TYR A 251 0.87 -1.59 16.15
C TYR A 251 0.98 -3.11 16.27
N ALA A 252 0.88 -3.85 15.15
CA ALA A 252 0.98 -5.31 15.14
C ALA A 252 2.31 -5.81 15.70
N ILE A 253 3.43 -5.19 15.28
CA ILE A 253 4.78 -5.55 15.74
C ILE A 253 4.91 -5.32 17.25
N VAL A 254 4.50 -4.14 17.74
CA VAL A 254 4.59 -3.81 19.16
C VAL A 254 3.69 -4.74 19.97
N LEU A 255 2.45 -4.94 19.56
CA LEU A 255 1.50 -5.81 20.26
C LEU A 255 2.05 -7.23 20.41
N ARG A 256 2.64 -7.79 19.35
CA ARG A 256 3.29 -9.11 19.42
C ARG A 256 4.43 -9.13 20.45
N ARG A 257 5.26 -8.08 20.47
CA ARG A 257 6.39 -7.98 21.40
C ARG A 257 5.95 -7.78 22.86
N LEU A 258 4.83 -7.11 23.09
CA LEU A 258 4.25 -6.95 24.44
C LEU A 258 3.64 -8.26 24.95
N ARG A 259 3.01 -9.05 24.07
CA ARG A 259 2.37 -10.32 24.44
C ARG A 259 3.34 -11.50 24.58
N GLY A 260 4.37 -11.56 23.74
CA GLY A 260 5.31 -12.68 23.74
C GLY A 260 6.48 -12.49 24.71
N SER A 261 6.72 -13.47 25.58
CA SER A 261 7.88 -13.47 26.47
C SER A 261 9.17 -13.80 25.71
N GLY A 262 10.16 -12.90 25.76
CA GLY A 262 11.50 -13.13 25.21
C GLY A 262 11.46 -13.54 23.73
N VAL A 263 11.90 -14.76 23.43
CA VAL A 263 12.02 -15.28 22.07
C VAL A 263 10.67 -15.59 21.40
N LEU A 264 9.64 -15.91 22.18
CA LEU A 264 8.32 -16.22 21.63
C LEU A 264 7.63 -15.00 21.01
N GLY A 265 7.99 -13.80 21.47
CA GLY A 265 7.53 -12.56 20.85
C GLY A 265 8.19 -12.26 19.51
N ALA A 266 9.19 -13.03 19.08
CA ALA A 266 9.96 -12.81 17.84
C ALA A 266 9.26 -13.34 16.58
N GLY A 267 9.96 -13.31 15.45
CA GLY A 267 9.43 -13.74 14.15
C GLY A 267 8.82 -12.62 13.33
N ILE A 268 8.38 -12.99 12.13
CA ILE A 268 7.74 -12.08 11.18
C ILE A 268 6.31 -11.81 11.64
N SER A 269 6.03 -10.55 12.00
CA SER A 269 4.68 -10.09 12.35
C SER A 269 3.96 -9.52 11.13
N VAL A 270 4.68 -8.82 10.24
CA VAL A 270 4.07 -8.16 9.10
C VAL A 270 4.78 -8.52 7.80
N ILE A 271 3.99 -8.88 6.79
CA ILE A 271 4.48 -9.10 5.43
C ILE A 271 3.88 -8.03 4.52
N MET A 272 4.72 -7.18 3.95
CA MET A 272 4.31 -6.26 2.88
C MET A 272 4.75 -6.80 1.52
N ARG A 273 3.79 -6.99 0.61
CA ARG A 273 3.97 -7.66 -0.67
C ARG A 273 3.94 -6.71 -1.83
N TYR A 274 4.81 -6.97 -2.80
CA TYR A 274 4.88 -6.28 -4.08
C TYR A 274 4.79 -7.31 -5.22
N THR A 275 4.14 -6.94 -6.31
CA THR A 275 3.95 -7.83 -7.45
C THR A 275 5.19 -7.91 -8.35
N LEU A 276 5.94 -6.81 -8.55
CA LEU A 276 7.07 -6.78 -9.51
C LEU A 276 8.35 -6.10 -8.99
N ARG A 277 9.49 -6.73 -9.30
CA ARG A 277 10.85 -6.31 -8.94
C ARG A 277 11.30 -4.98 -9.60
N LEU A 278 10.73 -4.63 -10.75
CA LEU A 278 11.12 -3.45 -11.56
C LEU A 278 10.61 -2.11 -11.01
N LEU A 279 9.49 -2.10 -10.29
CA LEU A 279 8.87 -0.88 -9.73
C LEU A 279 9.44 -0.48 -8.37
N THR A 280 10.18 -1.40 -7.75
CA THR A 280 10.72 -1.30 -6.39
C THR A 280 11.64 -0.09 -6.18
N PRO A 281 12.61 0.27 -7.05
CA PRO A 281 13.58 1.34 -6.73
C PRO A 281 13.00 2.76 -6.68
N LEU A 282 11.82 3.01 -7.25
CA LEU A 282 11.18 4.34 -7.26
C LEU A 282 10.02 4.44 -6.27
N VAL A 283 9.30 3.34 -6.02
CA VAL A 283 8.11 3.33 -5.15
C VAL A 283 8.41 2.85 -3.72
N SER A 284 9.30 1.88 -3.54
CA SER A 284 9.71 1.38 -2.20
C SER A 284 10.80 2.26 -1.54
N SER A 285 11.65 2.89 -2.37
CA SER A 285 12.87 3.61 -1.99
C SER A 285 12.67 4.85 -1.10
N ALA A 286 11.57 5.59 -1.28
CA ALA A 286 11.41 6.89 -0.61
C ALA A 286 10.47 6.88 0.61
N ARG A 287 9.57 5.90 0.76
CA ARG A 287 8.47 5.96 1.76
C ARG A 287 8.44 4.82 2.77
N SER A 288 8.71 3.59 2.35
CA SER A 288 8.76 2.42 3.25
C SER A 288 10.16 2.21 3.84
N ASN A 289 11.18 2.59 3.07
CA ASN A 289 12.58 2.43 3.42
C ASN A 289 13.10 3.40 4.50
N SER A 290 12.47 4.57 4.70
CA SER A 290 12.81 5.48 5.83
C SER A 290 12.06 5.13 7.11
N CYS A 291 10.77 4.78 7.00
CA CYS A 291 9.89 4.63 8.17
C CYS A 291 9.92 3.22 8.77
N GLY A 292 10.02 2.15 7.98
CA GLY A 292 10.10 0.76 8.48
C GLY A 292 11.22 0.51 9.50
N PRO A 293 12.50 0.81 9.18
CA PRO A 293 13.60 0.70 10.14
C PRO A 293 13.39 1.56 11.39
N MET A 294 12.87 2.77 11.21
CA MET A 294 12.64 3.72 12.29
C MET A 294 11.54 3.26 13.25
N MET A 295 10.45 2.70 12.74
CA MET A 295 9.37 2.14 13.55
C MET A 295 9.79 0.89 14.31
N THR A 296 10.56 0.00 13.66
CA THR A 296 11.04 -1.23 14.31
C THR A 296 12.00 -0.90 15.46
N MET A 297 12.79 0.17 15.32
CA MET A 297 13.71 0.64 16.35
C MET A 297 13.04 1.44 17.46
N ALA A 298 12.03 2.24 17.11
CA ALA A 298 11.17 2.88 18.10
C ALA A 298 10.53 1.81 19.00
N GLY A 299 9.91 0.79 18.40
CA GLY A 299 9.34 -0.34 19.14
C GLY A 299 10.36 -1.05 20.03
N ARG A 300 11.61 -1.24 19.56
CA ARG A 300 12.69 -1.86 20.36
C ARG A 300 13.12 -1.01 21.55
N ARG A 301 13.26 0.31 21.37
CA ARG A 301 13.62 1.24 22.47
C ARG A 301 12.48 1.42 23.47
N LEU A 302 11.24 1.38 23.00
CA LEU A 302 10.05 1.67 23.79
C LEU A 302 9.51 0.45 24.55
N ALA A 303 9.77 -0.79 24.11
CA ALA A 303 9.37 -2.00 24.83
C ALA A 303 10.26 -2.34 26.06
N ASN A 304 10.80 -1.32 26.74
CA ASN A 304 11.58 -1.42 27.98
C ASN A 304 12.73 -2.45 27.97
N GLY A 305 13.38 -2.65 26.82
CA GLY A 305 14.54 -3.55 26.70
C GLY A 305 14.25 -5.03 26.97
N ARG A 306 12.97 -5.45 27.06
CA ARG A 306 12.57 -6.83 27.41
C ARG A 306 12.93 -7.90 26.37
N SER A 307 13.51 -7.51 25.24
CA SER A 307 14.00 -8.43 24.21
C SER A 307 15.25 -7.87 23.52
N ARG A 308 16.40 -8.50 23.76
CA ARG A 308 17.65 -8.25 23.01
C ARG A 308 17.56 -8.69 21.53
N LEU A 309 16.49 -9.40 21.15
CA LEU A 309 16.36 -10.01 19.84
C LEU A 309 16.26 -8.98 18.72
N ASP A 310 16.96 -9.27 17.63
CA ASP A 310 17.03 -8.45 16.43
C ASP A 310 15.62 -8.20 15.89
N SER A 311 15.10 -7.02 16.19
CA SER A 311 13.90 -6.48 15.58
C SER A 311 14.34 -5.82 14.27
N GLY A 312 14.81 -6.67 13.35
CA GLY A 312 15.18 -6.29 12.00
C GLY A 312 13.94 -6.06 11.14
N TRP A 313 14.07 -5.30 10.07
CA TRP A 313 13.19 -5.41 8.92
C TRP A 313 14.01 -5.94 7.73
N ALA A 314 13.37 -6.67 6.83
CA ALA A 314 14.02 -7.13 5.61
C ALA A 314 13.53 -6.36 4.40
N ALA A 315 14.49 -5.84 3.64
CA ALA A 315 14.26 -5.30 2.31
C ALA A 315 14.81 -6.31 1.31
N GLN A 316 13.92 -6.96 0.55
CA GLN A 316 14.20 -7.81 -0.62
C GLN A 316 15.68 -7.90 -1.03
N PRO A 317 16.29 -9.09 -0.89
CA PRO A 317 16.86 -9.64 -2.13
C PRO A 317 16.97 -11.17 -2.16
N HIS A 318 16.70 -11.74 -3.33
CA HIS A 318 17.16 -13.06 -3.78
C HIS A 318 18.68 -13.10 -3.93
N ARG A 319 19.40 -12.89 -2.83
CA ARG A 319 20.86 -12.89 -2.83
C ARG A 319 21.36 -13.80 -1.74
N THR A 320 22.17 -14.76 -2.18
CA THR A 320 23.01 -15.55 -1.31
C THR A 320 24.19 -14.72 -0.84
N ILE A 321 24.73 -15.06 0.32
CA ILE A 321 25.90 -14.38 0.85
C ILE A 321 27.16 -14.67 0.02
N GLN A 322 27.31 -15.93 -0.39
CA GLN A 322 28.41 -16.42 -1.21
C GLN A 322 27.91 -16.85 -2.59
N PRO A 323 28.77 -16.74 -3.62
CA PRO A 323 28.44 -17.18 -4.97
C PRO A 323 28.25 -18.69 -5.02
N ARG A 324 27.22 -19.15 -5.72
CA ARG A 324 26.99 -20.59 -5.94
C ARG A 324 28.01 -21.19 -6.93
N ASN A 325 28.49 -20.36 -7.85
CA ASN A 325 29.48 -20.71 -8.87
C ASN A 325 30.24 -19.45 -9.33
N SER A 326 31.24 -19.61 -10.20
CA SER A 326 32.06 -18.50 -10.70
C SER A 326 31.27 -17.45 -11.51
N SER A 327 30.10 -17.81 -12.05
CA SER A 327 29.24 -16.92 -12.83
C SER A 327 28.19 -16.18 -11.98
N ASP A 328 28.06 -16.50 -10.69
CA ASP A 328 27.14 -15.87 -9.76
C ASP A 328 27.60 -14.46 -9.37
N LYS A 329 27.15 -13.49 -10.17
CA LYS A 329 27.42 -12.06 -10.00
C LYS A 329 26.49 -11.40 -8.97
N ASP A 330 25.47 -12.12 -8.48
CA ASP A 330 24.43 -11.58 -7.61
C ASP A 330 24.69 -11.84 -6.13
N ALA A 331 25.59 -12.77 -5.79
CA ALA A 331 26.02 -12.98 -4.42
C ALA A 331 26.57 -11.71 -3.76
N ALA A 332 26.21 -11.50 -2.49
CA ALA A 332 26.50 -10.27 -1.75
C ALA A 332 28.00 -9.95 -1.72
N THR A 333 28.86 -10.96 -1.58
CA THR A 333 30.33 -10.82 -1.54
C THR A 333 30.92 -10.36 -2.88
N THR A 334 30.58 -11.02 -3.99
CA THR A 334 30.98 -10.64 -5.36
C THR A 334 30.50 -9.23 -5.69
N TRP A 335 29.26 -8.96 -5.31
CA TRP A 335 28.59 -7.70 -5.56
C TRP A 335 29.27 -6.54 -4.80
N LEU A 336 29.53 -6.69 -3.50
CA LEU A 336 30.11 -5.62 -2.67
C LEU A 336 31.54 -5.31 -3.10
N LYS A 337 32.34 -6.33 -3.44
CA LYS A 337 33.68 -6.15 -4.02
C LYS A 337 33.64 -5.29 -5.30
N ARG A 338 32.63 -5.50 -6.15
CA ARG A 338 32.45 -4.69 -7.38
C ARG A 338 32.10 -3.24 -7.06
N TYR A 339 31.22 -3.01 -6.09
CA TYR A 339 30.83 -1.66 -5.70
C TYR A 339 31.96 -0.88 -5.03
N GLN A 340 32.74 -1.53 -4.16
CA GLN A 340 33.91 -0.93 -3.53
C GLN A 340 35.02 -0.61 -4.53
N SER A 341 35.23 -1.47 -5.54
CA SER A 341 36.22 -1.20 -6.60
C SER A 341 35.73 -0.21 -7.68
N ARG A 342 34.41 -0.10 -7.90
CA ARG A 342 33.79 0.81 -8.87
C ARG A 342 32.57 1.51 -8.26
N PRO A 343 32.77 2.61 -7.50
CA PRO A 343 31.70 3.28 -6.74
C PRO A 343 30.58 3.88 -7.61
N LYS A 344 30.84 4.10 -8.91
CA LYS A 344 29.83 4.56 -9.89
C LYS A 344 28.82 3.48 -10.29
N THR A 345 29.00 2.24 -9.83
CA THR A 345 28.02 1.16 -10.04
C THR A 345 26.81 1.32 -9.12
N LYS A 346 25.70 0.65 -9.45
CA LYS A 346 24.46 0.68 -8.66
C LYS A 346 24.74 0.30 -7.19
N SER A 347 24.03 0.89 -6.22
CA SER A 347 24.18 0.60 -4.77
C SER A 347 23.84 -0.87 -4.40
N PRO A 348 24.47 -1.47 -3.35
CA PRO A 348 24.29 -2.87 -2.94
C PRO A 348 22.89 -3.20 -2.53
N VAL A 349 22.30 -2.22 -1.87
CA VAL A 349 21.02 -2.31 -1.22
C VAL A 349 20.10 -1.33 -1.95
N PRO A 350 18.78 -1.58 -2.00
CA PRO A 350 17.80 -0.60 -2.47
C PRO A 350 17.71 0.68 -1.61
N LEU A 351 18.76 1.03 -0.88
CA LEU A 351 18.90 2.24 -0.09
C LEU A 351 20.07 3.07 -0.64
N LYS A 352 19.81 4.36 -0.89
CA LYS A 352 20.83 5.33 -1.33
C LYS A 352 21.41 6.13 -0.17
N ALA A 353 20.65 6.25 0.92
CA ALA A 353 20.99 7.04 2.09
C ALA A 353 20.46 6.36 3.35
N CYS A 354 21.04 6.73 4.49
CA CYS A 354 20.63 6.32 5.82
C CYS A 354 19.18 6.69 6.07
N PRO A 355 18.30 5.73 6.40
CA PRO A 355 16.89 6.00 6.62
C PRO A 355 16.61 6.79 7.91
N TRP A 356 17.60 6.92 8.81
CA TRP A 356 17.46 7.61 10.08
C TRP A 356 17.84 9.09 10.01
N CYS A 357 18.99 9.41 9.41
CA CYS A 357 19.52 10.78 9.35
C CYS A 357 19.62 11.36 7.93
N GLY A 358 19.36 10.56 6.88
CA GLY A 358 19.45 11.02 5.50
C GLY A 358 20.87 11.04 4.90
N GLU A 359 21.92 10.70 5.67
CA GLU A 359 23.30 10.66 5.18
C GLU A 359 23.46 9.67 4.00
N PRO A 360 23.98 10.07 2.84
CA PRO A 360 24.24 9.17 1.72
C PRO A 360 25.16 8.01 2.11
N PHE A 361 24.84 6.79 1.65
CA PHE A 361 25.72 5.65 1.91
C PHE A 361 26.98 5.71 1.04
N LYS A 362 28.12 5.34 1.63
CA LYS A 362 29.41 5.21 0.96
C LYS A 362 29.83 3.73 0.90
N PRO A 363 30.83 3.34 0.08
CA PRO A 363 31.32 1.96 0.04
C PRO A 363 31.76 1.40 1.41
N GLU A 364 32.18 2.28 2.32
CA GLU A 364 32.59 1.98 3.69
C GLU A 364 31.41 1.62 4.58
N SER A 365 30.18 2.05 4.23
CA SER A 365 28.96 1.81 5.01
C SER A 365 28.50 0.35 5.04
N PHE A 366 29.16 -0.54 4.28
CA PHE A 366 28.76 -1.92 4.08
C PHE A 366 29.83 -2.88 4.62
N HIS A 367 29.47 -3.69 5.62
CA HIS A 367 30.40 -4.60 6.26
C HIS A 367 29.87 -6.03 6.34
N PHE A 368 30.75 -7.01 6.16
CA PHE A 368 30.42 -8.40 6.48
C PHE A 368 30.75 -8.70 7.93
N THR A 369 29.86 -9.43 8.58
CA THR A 369 30.03 -9.95 9.95
C THR A 369 30.00 -11.47 9.92
N PRO A 370 30.82 -12.16 10.75
CA PRO A 370 31.84 -11.60 11.65
C PRO A 370 33.05 -11.00 10.91
N ASN A 371 33.39 -11.49 9.71
CA ASN A 371 34.49 -10.96 8.91
C ASN A 371 34.26 -11.19 7.40
N ARG A 372 35.19 -10.70 6.55
CA ARG A 372 35.13 -10.83 5.08
C ARG A 372 35.44 -12.25 4.57
N THR A 373 36.13 -13.06 5.37
CA THR A 373 36.62 -14.40 4.99
C THR A 373 35.54 -15.46 5.18
N ALA A 374 34.77 -15.35 6.27
CA ALA A 374 33.61 -16.18 6.60
C ALA A 374 32.38 -15.29 6.81
N PRO A 375 31.87 -14.61 5.76
CA PRO A 375 30.75 -13.70 5.89
C PRO A 375 29.47 -14.48 6.20
N GLN A 376 28.80 -14.11 7.28
CA GLN A 376 27.49 -14.66 7.69
C GLN A 376 26.36 -13.66 7.53
N ASN A 377 26.64 -12.35 7.65
CA ASN A 377 25.65 -11.29 7.46
C ASN A 377 26.27 -10.03 6.85
N LEU A 378 25.49 -9.30 6.06
CA LEU A 378 25.84 -7.99 5.52
C LEU A 378 25.15 -6.90 6.36
N VAL A 379 25.92 -6.15 7.14
CA VAL A 379 25.42 -5.07 8.00
C VAL A 379 25.67 -3.70 7.37
N LEU A 380 24.74 -2.78 7.58
CA LEU A 380 24.81 -1.41 7.08
C LEU A 380 25.08 -0.46 8.25
N LYS A 381 26.09 0.38 8.14
CA LYS A 381 26.43 1.41 9.13
C LYS A 381 26.35 2.80 8.50
N CYS A 382 25.99 3.78 9.31
CA CYS A 382 25.96 5.17 8.88
C CYS A 382 27.31 5.82 9.19
N GLU A 383 27.85 6.55 8.21
CA GLU A 383 29.12 7.29 8.36
C GLU A 383 28.98 8.60 9.14
N ASN A 384 27.75 9.08 9.34
CA ASN A 384 27.53 10.27 10.15
C ASN A 384 27.79 9.93 11.63
N ALA A 385 28.77 10.60 12.24
CA ALA A 385 29.18 10.40 13.62
C ALA A 385 28.09 10.72 14.66
N GLU A 386 27.14 11.59 14.32
CA GLU A 386 25.99 11.95 15.16
C GLU A 386 24.79 11.01 14.98
N CYS A 387 24.90 10.03 14.07
CA CYS A 387 23.83 9.07 13.82
C CYS A 387 23.81 7.97 14.90
N ASP A 388 22.61 7.59 15.32
CA ASP A 388 22.40 6.45 16.23
C ASP A 388 22.88 5.11 15.65
N PHE A 389 23.10 5.03 14.33
CA PHE A 389 23.50 3.81 13.61
C PHE A 389 24.93 3.89 13.06
N THR A 390 25.83 4.50 13.81
CA THR A 390 27.26 4.51 13.50
C THR A 390 28.04 3.55 14.41
N ARG A 391 29.30 3.28 14.07
CA ARG A 391 30.26 2.46 14.84
C ARG A 391 29.79 1.02 15.09
N ASP A 392 29.50 0.65 16.33
CA ASP A 392 29.06 -0.69 16.75
C ASP A 392 27.57 -0.92 16.51
N ARG A 393 26.80 0.16 16.34
CA ARG A 393 25.35 0.12 16.08
C ARG A 393 25.10 0.13 14.58
N HIS A 394 24.60 -0.97 14.03
CA HIS A 394 24.23 -1.05 12.62
C HIS A 394 22.72 -0.85 12.42
N LEU A 395 22.33 -0.44 11.21
CA LEU A 395 20.92 -0.38 10.83
C LEU A 395 20.29 -1.78 10.90
N PRO A 396 19.04 -1.89 11.37
CA PRO A 396 18.33 -3.16 11.53
C PRO A 396 17.75 -3.62 10.18
N VAL A 397 18.54 -3.58 9.11
CA VAL A 397 18.10 -3.91 7.75
C VAL A 397 18.74 -5.22 7.34
N LEU A 398 17.94 -6.22 6.98
CA LEU A 398 18.41 -7.48 6.43
C LEU A 398 18.21 -7.50 4.91
N VAL A 399 19.30 -7.77 4.21
CA VAL A 399 19.40 -7.65 2.74
C VAL A 399 20.09 -8.87 2.13
N VAL A 400 20.07 -10.01 2.82
CA VAL A 400 20.67 -11.26 2.35
C VAL A 400 19.78 -12.39 2.85
N ASP A 401 19.53 -13.39 2.01
CA ASP A 401 18.53 -14.42 2.27
C ASP A 401 18.85 -15.28 3.49
N GLU A 402 20.09 -15.72 3.66
CA GLU A 402 20.49 -16.59 4.77
C GLU A 402 20.23 -15.92 6.14
N PRO A 403 20.66 -14.66 6.40
CA PRO A 403 20.25 -13.91 7.59
C PRO A 403 18.74 -13.72 7.73
N ILE A 404 18.00 -13.52 6.64
CA ILE A 404 16.53 -13.31 6.71
C ILE A 404 15.83 -14.57 7.23
N TYR A 405 16.20 -15.76 6.73
CA TYR A 405 15.64 -17.04 7.20
C TYR A 405 16.04 -17.34 8.65
N ARG A 406 17.20 -16.88 9.10
CA ARG A 406 17.73 -17.16 10.45
C ARG A 406 17.29 -16.16 11.51
N ARG A 407 17.20 -14.87 11.19
CA ARG A 407 16.89 -13.82 12.18
C ARG A 407 15.41 -13.47 12.25
N LEU A 408 14.63 -13.81 11.23
CA LEU A 408 13.19 -13.59 11.16
C LEU A 408 12.77 -12.15 11.53
N PRO A 409 13.02 -11.19 10.63
CA PRO A 409 12.72 -9.77 10.88
C PRO A 409 11.23 -9.55 11.17
N ALA A 410 10.89 -8.58 12.02
CA ALA A 410 9.49 -8.30 12.38
C ALA A 410 8.65 -7.82 11.17
N PHE A 411 9.29 -7.14 10.22
CA PHE A 411 8.68 -6.58 9.01
C PHE A 411 9.40 -7.09 7.76
N LEU A 412 8.73 -7.92 6.96
CA LEU A 412 9.27 -8.46 5.72
C LEU A 412 8.67 -7.72 4.52
N ILE A 413 9.51 -7.03 3.76
CA ILE A 413 9.14 -6.55 2.42
C ILE A 413 9.51 -7.61 1.41
N ALA A 414 8.52 -8.13 0.67
CA ALA A 414 8.75 -9.17 -0.31
C ALA A 414 8.05 -8.99 -1.66
N THR A 415 8.69 -9.42 -2.75
CA THR A 415 8.00 -9.57 -4.04
C THR A 415 7.41 -10.98 -4.17
N VAL A 416 6.50 -11.18 -5.14
CA VAL A 416 5.97 -12.50 -5.50
C VAL A 416 7.11 -13.50 -5.76
N ASP A 417 8.23 -13.09 -6.34
CA ASP A 417 9.40 -13.95 -6.57
C ASP A 417 9.92 -14.62 -5.27
N LYS A 418 9.82 -13.94 -4.13
CA LYS A 418 10.26 -14.51 -2.84
C LYS A 418 9.35 -15.66 -2.43
N PHE A 419 8.06 -15.55 -2.74
CA PHE A 419 7.08 -16.58 -2.45
C PHE A 419 7.07 -17.69 -3.51
N ALA A 420 7.44 -17.38 -4.76
CA ALA A 420 7.66 -18.39 -5.79
C ALA A 420 8.80 -19.36 -5.42
N SER A 421 9.72 -18.94 -4.55
CA SER A 421 10.80 -19.80 -4.05
C SER A 421 10.39 -20.76 -2.93
N LEU A 422 9.17 -20.65 -2.37
CA LEU A 422 8.71 -21.49 -1.25
C LEU A 422 8.85 -23.01 -1.51
N PRO A 423 8.49 -23.55 -2.70
CA PRO A 423 8.60 -25.00 -2.95
C PRO A 423 10.05 -25.50 -2.95
N TRP A 424 11.01 -24.62 -3.24
CA TRP A 424 12.41 -24.98 -3.45
C TRP A 424 13.29 -24.70 -2.24
N ILE A 425 12.88 -23.77 -1.36
CA ILE A 425 13.68 -23.32 -0.23
C ILE A 425 12.98 -23.70 1.07
N GLY A 426 13.31 -24.86 1.64
CA GLY A 426 12.72 -25.33 2.90
C GLY A 426 12.92 -24.39 4.10
N LYS A 427 13.99 -23.57 4.09
CA LYS A 427 14.23 -22.52 5.10
C LYS A 427 13.10 -21.47 5.17
N SER A 428 12.32 -21.32 4.10
CA SER A 428 11.23 -20.35 4.02
C SER A 428 10.04 -20.66 4.93
N GLY A 429 9.89 -21.92 5.39
CA GLY A 429 8.88 -22.29 6.38
C GLY A 429 9.00 -21.48 7.68
N ALA A 430 10.20 -21.00 7.99
CA ALA A 430 10.46 -20.16 9.16
C ALA A 430 9.71 -18.81 9.10
N PHE A 431 9.36 -18.31 7.90
CA PHE A 431 8.60 -17.06 7.75
C PHE A 431 7.18 -17.14 8.30
N PHE A 432 6.63 -18.34 8.37
CA PHE A 432 5.26 -18.58 8.81
C PHE A 432 5.21 -19.12 10.24
N GLY A 433 6.28 -18.95 11.01
CA GLY A 433 6.34 -19.41 12.40
C GLY A 433 6.54 -20.91 12.57
N HIS A 434 6.91 -21.65 11.52
CA HIS A 434 7.30 -23.08 11.63
C HIS A 434 8.73 -23.22 12.16
N VAL A 435 8.95 -22.65 13.34
CA VAL A 435 10.21 -22.60 14.08
C VAL A 435 9.92 -23.00 15.51
N ASP A 436 10.71 -23.93 16.03
CA ASP A 436 10.58 -24.51 17.37
C ASP A 436 11.87 -24.38 18.20
N ARG A 437 12.96 -23.91 17.58
CA ARG A 437 14.29 -23.85 18.18
C ARG A 437 14.98 -22.52 17.91
N TYR A 438 15.84 -22.13 18.84
CA TYR A 438 16.62 -20.91 18.78
C TYR A 438 18.02 -21.07 19.37
N ASP A 439 18.97 -20.40 18.73
CA ASP A 439 20.35 -20.26 19.16
C ASP A 439 20.69 -18.75 19.17
N PRO A 440 21.25 -18.21 20.27
CA PRO A 440 21.58 -16.79 20.35
C PRO A 440 22.52 -16.28 19.25
N ASP A 441 23.45 -17.12 18.80
CA ASP A 441 24.48 -16.75 17.83
C ASP A 441 24.04 -17.05 16.39
N LYS A 442 23.32 -18.16 16.19
CA LYS A 442 22.94 -18.63 14.84
C LYS A 442 21.51 -18.27 14.42
N GLY A 443 20.63 -17.93 15.38
CA GLY A 443 19.24 -17.55 15.15
C GLY A 443 18.24 -18.71 15.24
N PHE A 444 17.22 -18.68 14.40
CA PHE A 444 16.05 -19.55 14.44
C PHE A 444 16.19 -20.82 13.59
N PHE A 445 15.60 -21.91 14.09
CA PHE A 445 15.61 -23.24 13.49
C PHE A 445 14.23 -23.88 13.51
N GLY A 446 13.91 -24.58 12.43
CA GLY A 446 12.72 -25.41 12.28
C GLY A 446 13.07 -26.73 11.59
N ALA A 447 12.11 -27.35 10.90
CA ALA A 447 12.28 -28.68 10.30
C ALA A 447 13.49 -28.80 9.35
N TYR A 448 13.85 -27.74 8.62
CA TYR A 448 14.96 -27.76 7.66
C TYR A 448 16.37 -27.86 8.31
N GLY A 449 16.50 -27.55 9.61
CA GLY A 449 17.78 -27.62 10.33
C GLY A 449 17.68 -28.57 11.52
N PRO A 450 17.61 -29.90 11.31
CA PRO A 450 17.55 -30.85 12.42
C PRO A 450 18.80 -30.77 13.30
N GLY A 451 18.65 -30.99 14.62
CA GLY A 451 19.77 -31.03 15.57
C GLY A 451 20.38 -29.68 15.98
N GLU A 452 20.06 -28.57 15.31
CA GLU A 452 20.58 -27.24 15.67
C GLU A 452 19.62 -26.42 16.56
N GLY A 453 20.18 -25.58 17.44
CA GLY A 453 19.44 -24.69 18.33
C GLY A 453 18.77 -25.40 19.52
N ARG A 454 18.37 -24.62 20.52
CA ARG A 454 17.67 -25.11 21.71
C ARG A 454 16.16 -24.99 21.52
N PRO A 455 15.36 -26.02 21.86
CA PRO A 455 13.91 -25.94 21.75
C PRO A 455 13.34 -24.87 22.69
N PHE A 456 12.24 -24.23 22.29
CA PHE A 456 11.55 -23.24 23.13
C PHE A 456 10.95 -23.82 24.42
N GLY A 457 10.85 -25.15 24.53
CA GLY A 457 10.16 -25.87 25.61
C GLY A 457 8.68 -26.07 25.32
N ASN A 458 8.07 -27.08 25.95
CA ASN A 458 6.62 -27.38 25.91
C ASN A 458 5.98 -27.44 24.50
N GLY A 459 6.76 -27.77 23.47
CA GLY A 459 6.28 -27.83 22.08
C GLY A 459 5.92 -26.47 21.47
N HIS A 460 6.31 -25.35 22.10
CA HIS A 460 6.04 -24.02 21.57
C HIS A 460 6.68 -23.80 20.21
N ARG A 461 6.00 -23.00 19.39
CA ARG A 461 6.47 -22.51 18.10
C ARG A 461 6.24 -21.02 18.01
N LEU A 462 6.98 -20.35 17.12
CA LEU A 462 6.70 -18.95 16.83
C LEU A 462 5.33 -18.77 16.17
N ASP A 463 4.73 -17.61 16.40
CA ASP A 463 3.48 -17.25 15.78
C ASP A 463 3.65 -16.96 14.27
N PRO A 464 2.69 -17.39 13.41
CA PRO A 464 2.66 -16.99 12.02
C PRO A 464 2.42 -15.47 11.90
N PRO A 465 2.66 -14.82 10.75
CA PRO A 465 2.42 -13.38 10.58
C PRO A 465 1.04 -12.90 11.08
N ASP A 466 0.99 -11.72 11.70
CA ASP A 466 -0.26 -11.09 12.16
C ASP A 466 -0.96 -10.33 11.04
N LEU A 467 -0.19 -9.69 10.16
CA LEU A 467 -0.68 -8.75 9.15
C LEU A 467 -0.02 -8.97 7.80
N VAL A 468 -0.83 -9.06 6.75
CA VAL A 468 -0.40 -9.06 5.36
C VAL A 468 -0.90 -7.78 4.68
N ILE A 469 0.03 -7.03 4.08
CA ILE A 469 -0.25 -5.80 3.34
C ILE A 469 0.10 -6.04 1.88
N GLN A 470 -0.87 -5.97 0.99
CA GLN A 470 -0.64 -6.12 -0.44
C GLN A 470 -0.56 -4.74 -1.10
N ASP A 471 0.58 -4.43 -1.71
CA ASP A 471 0.74 -3.24 -2.53
C ASP A 471 0.46 -3.56 -4.02
N GLU A 472 0.04 -2.55 -4.78
CA GLU A 472 -0.20 -2.63 -6.23
C GLU A 472 -1.34 -3.61 -6.65
N LEU A 473 -2.52 -3.50 -6.00
CA LEU A 473 -3.69 -4.36 -6.24
C LEU A 473 -4.10 -4.56 -7.72
N HIS A 474 -3.91 -3.56 -8.58
CA HIS A 474 -4.23 -3.62 -10.02
C HIS A 474 -3.42 -4.69 -10.79
N LEU A 475 -2.25 -5.09 -10.29
CA LEU A 475 -1.46 -6.16 -10.91
C LEU A 475 -2.03 -7.56 -10.59
N ILE A 476 -3.04 -7.62 -9.71
CA ILE A 476 -3.70 -8.86 -9.32
C ILE A 476 -5.01 -9.08 -10.10
N SER A 477 -5.58 -8.04 -10.72
CA SER A 477 -6.74 -8.20 -11.61
C SER A 477 -6.35 -8.71 -13.01
N GLY A 478 -5.06 -8.80 -13.32
CA GLY A 478 -4.55 -9.34 -14.59
C GLY A 478 -4.08 -10.80 -14.51
N PRO A 479 -3.52 -11.35 -15.61
CA PRO A 479 -3.00 -12.73 -15.67
C PRO A 479 -1.98 -13.04 -14.57
N LEU A 480 -1.17 -12.05 -14.18
CA LEU A 480 -0.20 -12.19 -13.10
C LEU A 480 -0.85 -12.49 -11.75
N GLY A 481 -2.03 -11.92 -11.49
CA GLY A 481 -2.80 -12.20 -10.28
C GLY A 481 -3.34 -13.62 -10.20
N THR A 482 -3.71 -14.20 -11.34
CA THR A 482 -4.12 -15.61 -11.42
C THR A 482 -2.96 -16.54 -11.04
N VAL A 483 -1.75 -16.25 -11.52
CA VAL A 483 -0.54 -17.01 -11.13
C VAL A 483 -0.20 -16.78 -9.65
N ALA A 484 -0.31 -15.54 -9.17
CA ALA A 484 -0.06 -15.20 -7.77
C ALA A 484 -1.02 -15.92 -6.80
N ALA A 485 -2.29 -16.10 -7.19
CA ALA A 485 -3.32 -16.72 -6.36
C ALA A 485 -2.97 -18.15 -5.89
N LEU A 486 -2.20 -18.90 -6.69
CA LEU A 486 -1.70 -20.23 -6.28
C LEU A 486 -0.78 -20.12 -5.06
N TYR A 487 0.15 -19.17 -5.08
CA TYR A 487 1.03 -18.90 -3.94
C TYR A 487 0.26 -18.31 -2.76
N GLU A 488 -0.76 -17.49 -3.00
CA GLU A 488 -1.61 -16.94 -1.94
C GLU A 488 -2.30 -18.04 -1.12
N THR A 489 -2.81 -19.08 -1.78
CA THR A 489 -3.44 -20.21 -1.10
C THR A 489 -2.44 -20.94 -0.20
N ALA A 490 -1.23 -21.18 -0.71
CA ALA A 490 -0.16 -21.81 0.08
C ALA A 490 0.26 -20.93 1.27
N ILE A 491 0.38 -19.63 1.08
CA ILE A 491 0.75 -18.70 2.15
C ILE A 491 -0.34 -18.59 3.21
N ASP A 492 -1.62 -18.53 2.81
CA ASP A 492 -2.75 -18.52 3.76
C ASP A 492 -2.73 -19.79 4.61
N LEU A 493 -2.51 -20.95 4.00
CA LEU A 493 -2.40 -22.23 4.71
C LEU A 493 -1.21 -22.26 5.68
N LEU A 494 -0.01 -21.89 5.23
CA LEU A 494 1.20 -21.88 6.08
C LEU A 494 1.10 -20.87 7.23
N SER A 495 0.39 -19.76 7.00
CA SER A 495 0.13 -18.72 8.01
C SER A 495 -1.05 -19.06 8.93
N SER A 496 -1.77 -20.15 8.68
CA SER A 496 -2.94 -20.53 9.47
C SER A 496 -2.55 -21.33 10.71
N ARG A 497 -3.33 -21.19 11.79
CA ARG A 497 -3.24 -22.04 13.00
C ARG A 497 -4.63 -22.48 13.43
N PRO A 498 -4.79 -23.65 14.08
CA PRO A 498 -6.05 -23.99 14.73
C PRO A 498 -6.39 -22.96 15.82
N GLY A 499 -7.64 -22.52 15.86
CA GLY A 499 -8.20 -21.63 16.88
C GLY A 499 -9.53 -22.14 17.40
N LEU A 500 -10.20 -21.33 18.24
CA LEU A 500 -11.43 -21.73 18.94
C LEU A 500 -12.60 -22.02 17.99
N HIS A 501 -12.72 -21.27 16.90
CA HIS A 501 -13.85 -21.33 15.96
C HIS A 501 -13.45 -21.72 14.53
N GLY A 502 -12.23 -22.24 14.33
CA GLY A 502 -11.70 -22.60 13.01
C GLY A 502 -10.23 -22.24 12.85
N LEU A 503 -9.80 -22.00 11.61
CA LEU A 503 -8.42 -21.59 11.32
C LEU A 503 -8.22 -20.09 11.58
N ILE A 504 -7.33 -19.75 12.51
CA ILE A 504 -6.82 -18.40 12.72
C ILE A 504 -5.90 -18.05 11.56
N ARG A 505 -6.26 -16.98 10.84
CA ARG A 505 -5.52 -16.45 9.68
C ARG A 505 -4.93 -15.07 9.98
N PRO A 506 -3.88 -14.63 9.25
CA PRO A 506 -3.40 -13.25 9.32
C PRO A 506 -4.47 -12.25 8.87
N LYS A 507 -4.55 -11.09 9.54
CA LYS A 507 -5.35 -9.96 9.05
C LYS A 507 -4.77 -9.47 7.73
N SER A 508 -5.61 -9.12 6.77
CA SER A 508 -5.17 -8.68 5.43
C SER A 508 -5.67 -7.28 5.11
N SER A 509 -4.81 -6.48 4.46
CA SER A 509 -5.14 -5.14 3.98
C SER A 509 -4.54 -4.90 2.59
N LEU A 510 -5.24 -4.14 1.74
CA LEU A 510 -4.90 -3.94 0.34
C LEU A 510 -4.63 -2.47 0.04
N ARG A 511 -3.56 -2.16 -0.70
CA ARG A 511 -3.19 -0.82 -1.16
C ARG A 511 -3.25 -0.71 -2.70
N PRO A 512 -4.04 0.23 -3.26
CA PRO A 512 -4.09 0.50 -4.70
C PRO A 512 -3.12 1.61 -5.14
N ARG A 513 -2.87 1.71 -6.46
CA ARG A 513 -2.00 2.73 -7.08
C ARG A 513 -2.80 3.99 -7.48
N PRO A 514 -2.23 5.21 -7.41
CA PRO A 514 -2.98 6.45 -7.71
C PRO A 514 -3.26 6.77 -9.18
N SER A 515 -2.71 6.04 -10.17
CA SER A 515 -2.69 6.48 -11.57
C SER A 515 -3.91 6.10 -12.41
N GLU A 516 -4.91 5.41 -11.87
CA GLU A 516 -6.02 4.86 -12.66
C GLU A 516 -7.37 5.36 -12.15
N GLY A 517 -7.65 6.64 -12.41
CA GLY A 517 -8.93 7.27 -12.10
C GLY A 517 -10.01 7.15 -13.19
N ARG A 518 -9.74 6.49 -14.34
CA ARG A 518 -10.71 6.52 -15.47
C ARG A 518 -10.84 5.28 -16.35
N ARG A 519 -10.07 4.20 -16.18
CA ARG A 519 -10.00 3.14 -17.23
C ARG A 519 -10.22 1.67 -16.87
N ASN A 520 -10.61 1.31 -15.66
CA ASN A 520 -11.01 -0.09 -15.40
C ASN A 520 -12.52 -0.26 -15.45
N ARG A 521 -13.03 -0.39 -16.69
CA ARG A 521 -14.28 -1.12 -16.93
C ARG A 521 -13.97 -2.61 -16.75
N SER A 522 -14.77 -3.26 -15.90
CA SER A 522 -14.82 -4.70 -15.64
C SER A 522 -13.62 -5.29 -14.87
N GLN A 523 -13.86 -5.81 -13.66
CA GLN A 523 -13.75 -7.26 -13.35
C GLN A 523 -13.50 -7.54 -11.85
N PRO A 524 -14.14 -8.57 -11.28
CA PRO A 524 -13.96 -8.93 -9.88
C PRO A 524 -12.70 -9.75 -9.64
N CYS A 525 -11.94 -9.37 -8.61
CA CYS A 525 -10.74 -10.05 -8.15
C CYS A 525 -11.11 -11.21 -7.22
N SER A 526 -10.65 -12.43 -7.54
CA SER A 526 -10.76 -13.64 -6.70
C SER A 526 -10.10 -13.51 -5.32
N ILE A 527 -9.30 -12.46 -5.11
CA ILE A 527 -8.76 -12.06 -3.79
C ILE A 527 -9.86 -11.75 -2.76
N VAL A 528 -11.03 -11.29 -3.21
CA VAL A 528 -12.10 -10.82 -2.32
C VAL A 528 -13.02 -11.96 -1.87
N ARG A 529 -12.96 -13.14 -2.52
CA ARG A 529 -13.72 -14.32 -2.12
C ARG A 529 -12.76 -15.46 -1.77
N ARG A 530 -12.47 -15.61 -0.47
CA ARG A 530 -11.73 -16.76 0.10
C ARG A 530 -12.54 -18.08 0.07
N ARG A 531 -13.26 -18.33 -1.01
CA ARG A 531 -13.89 -19.62 -1.33
C ARG A 531 -13.35 -20.09 -2.68
N PRO A 532 -13.02 -21.38 -2.85
CA PRO A 532 -12.52 -21.89 -4.11
C PRO A 532 -13.60 -21.71 -5.19
N TYR A 533 -13.35 -20.82 -6.15
CA TYR A 533 -14.16 -20.70 -7.35
C TYR A 533 -13.35 -21.28 -8.51
N PHE A 534 -13.52 -22.57 -8.76
CA PHE A 534 -13.04 -23.18 -9.99
C PHE A 534 -13.97 -22.76 -11.12
N ARG A 535 -13.55 -21.79 -11.93
CA ARG A 535 -14.18 -21.56 -13.24
C ARG A 535 -13.50 -22.52 -14.21
N HIS A 536 -14.17 -23.61 -14.56
CA HIS A 536 -13.78 -24.38 -15.75
C HIS A 536 -13.74 -23.43 -16.95
N PRO A 537 -12.73 -23.53 -17.84
CA PRO A 537 -12.74 -22.76 -19.08
C PRO A 537 -14.00 -23.19 -19.84
N ALA A 538 -14.89 -22.24 -20.10
CA ALA A 538 -16.04 -22.48 -20.95
C ALA A 538 -15.51 -22.87 -22.34
N SER A 539 -15.62 -24.15 -22.67
CA SER A 539 -15.67 -24.62 -24.04
C SER A 539 -16.83 -23.92 -24.74
N THR A 540 -16.59 -23.48 -25.97
CA THR A 540 -17.48 -22.75 -26.90
C THR A 540 -17.27 -21.23 -26.92
N VAL A 541 -16.55 -20.80 -27.95
CA VAL A 541 -16.61 -19.46 -28.53
C VAL A 541 -17.94 -19.40 -29.30
N PRO A 542 -18.91 -18.54 -28.95
CA PRO A 542 -20.03 -18.27 -29.83
C PRO A 542 -19.55 -17.26 -30.88
N THR A 543 -19.26 -17.75 -32.08
CA THR A 543 -19.23 -16.95 -33.30
C THR A 543 -20.66 -16.49 -33.60
N ALA A 544 -21.00 -15.25 -33.24
CA ALA A 544 -22.19 -14.57 -33.75
C ALA A 544 -21.97 -13.05 -33.73
N SER A 545 -21.27 -12.55 -34.74
CA SER A 545 -21.40 -11.16 -35.17
C SER A 545 -22.69 -11.03 -35.98
N SER A 546 -23.74 -10.52 -35.37
CA SER A 546 -24.90 -9.97 -36.10
C SER A 546 -24.88 -8.44 -35.97
N PRO A 547 -25.15 -7.70 -37.06
CA PRO A 547 -25.05 -6.26 -37.08
C PRO A 547 -26.23 -5.64 -36.33
N GLY A 548 -25.94 -4.87 -35.29
CA GLY A 548 -26.94 -4.10 -34.57
C GLY A 548 -27.47 -2.97 -35.45
N LEU A 549 -28.69 -3.16 -35.94
CA LEU A 549 -29.50 -2.18 -36.65
C LEU A 549 -29.65 -0.88 -35.85
N CYS A 550 -29.47 0.26 -36.53
CA CYS A 550 -29.95 1.56 -36.07
C CYS A 550 -31.48 1.53 -35.97
N HIS A 551 -32.03 1.54 -34.77
CA HIS A 551 -33.42 1.91 -34.57
C HIS A 551 -33.59 3.42 -34.78
N ARG A 552 -34.27 3.80 -35.87
CA ARG A 552 -34.83 5.14 -36.05
C ARG A 552 -35.98 5.32 -35.06
N HIS A 553 -35.84 6.27 -34.15
CA HIS A 553 -37.00 6.92 -33.53
C HIS A 553 -37.45 8.04 -34.48
N GLU A 554 -38.73 8.02 -34.86
CA GLU A 554 -39.37 9.07 -35.66
C GLU A 554 -39.93 10.22 -34.81
N SER A 555 -39.98 11.40 -35.43
CA SER A 555 -40.47 12.75 -35.03
C SER A 555 -39.45 13.66 -34.31
N GLN A 556 -39.17 14.94 -34.66
CA GLN A 556 -39.78 15.96 -35.56
C GLN A 556 -38.69 17.01 -36.01
N PRO A 557 -38.99 18.09 -36.77
CA PRO A 557 -38.26 18.51 -37.99
C PRO A 557 -36.81 19.01 -37.82
N ALA A 558 -36.06 18.86 -38.91
CA ALA A 558 -34.65 19.21 -39.04
C ALA A 558 -34.36 20.70 -38.76
N SER A 559 -33.62 20.94 -37.67
CA SER A 559 -32.67 22.04 -37.62
C SER A 559 -31.53 21.71 -38.58
N THR A 560 -31.24 22.59 -39.54
CA THR A 560 -30.03 22.53 -40.37
C THR A 560 -28.82 22.89 -39.53
N SER A 561 -28.35 21.97 -38.68
CA SER A 561 -27.14 22.17 -37.91
C SER A 561 -25.92 22.17 -38.85
N VAL A 562 -25.28 23.34 -38.98
CA VAL A 562 -24.04 23.50 -39.77
C VAL A 562 -22.87 23.00 -38.95
N TRP A 563 -22.24 21.92 -39.40
CA TRP A 563 -21.02 21.37 -38.79
C TRP A 563 -19.78 22.01 -39.43
N ARG A 564 -18.93 22.66 -38.63
CA ARG A 564 -17.59 23.05 -39.08
C ARG A 564 -16.58 22.00 -38.64
N VAL A 565 -15.98 21.32 -39.61
CA VAL A 565 -14.84 20.44 -39.40
C VAL A 565 -13.56 21.24 -39.57
N ARG A 566 -12.75 21.36 -38.51
CA ARG A 566 -11.41 21.94 -38.59
C ARG A 566 -10.38 20.83 -38.43
N ILE A 567 -9.48 20.72 -39.41
CA ILE A 567 -8.31 19.84 -39.35
C ILE A 567 -7.11 20.74 -39.13
N ALA A 568 -6.55 20.71 -37.91
CA ALA A 568 -5.37 21.49 -37.57
C ALA A 568 -4.13 20.58 -37.53
N GLY A 569 -3.11 20.92 -38.31
CA GLY A 569 -1.78 20.33 -38.19
C GLY A 569 -1.03 21.01 -37.04
N LEU A 570 -0.88 20.33 -35.91
CA LEU A 570 0.00 20.79 -34.84
C LEU A 570 1.44 20.40 -35.17
N ASN A 571 2.23 21.36 -35.66
CA ASN A 571 3.68 21.20 -35.71
C ASN A 571 4.21 21.23 -34.27
N SER A 572 4.68 20.08 -33.76
CA SER A 572 5.28 20.01 -32.44
C SER A 572 6.70 20.59 -32.48
N SER A 573 6.85 21.91 -32.32
CA SER A 573 8.11 22.55 -31.87
C SER A 573 8.35 22.35 -30.36
N PHE A 574 7.71 21.36 -29.74
CA PHE A 574 7.65 21.16 -28.29
C PHE A 574 8.85 20.41 -27.68
N PHE A 575 9.87 20.07 -28.47
CA PHE A 575 11.14 19.54 -27.93
C PHE A 575 12.14 20.63 -27.49
N GLY A 576 11.82 21.92 -27.65
CA GLY A 576 12.71 23.04 -27.29
C GLY A 576 12.68 23.49 -25.82
N ALA A 577 11.57 23.30 -25.10
CA ALA A 577 11.35 23.97 -23.80
C ALA A 577 11.54 23.09 -22.54
N CYS A 578 11.95 21.83 -22.67
CA CYS A 578 12.29 20.94 -21.54
C CYS A 578 13.82 20.76 -21.32
N ARG A 579 14.65 21.66 -21.86
CA ARG A 579 16.12 21.56 -21.75
C ARG A 579 16.79 22.08 -20.46
N PRO A 580 16.19 22.87 -19.53
CA PRO A 580 16.97 23.30 -18.36
C PRO A 580 17.11 22.23 -17.25
N CYS A 581 16.28 21.17 -17.21
CA CYS A 581 16.31 20.21 -16.10
C CYS A 581 17.15 18.94 -16.34
N TRP A 582 17.82 18.80 -17.49
CA TRP A 582 18.63 17.61 -17.81
C TRP A 582 20.13 17.89 -18.09
N GLN A 583 20.60 19.13 -17.92
CA GLN A 583 22.00 19.52 -18.16
C GLN A 583 22.75 20.06 -16.93
N ALA A 584 22.34 19.70 -15.71
CA ALA A 584 23.15 19.88 -14.51
C ALA A 584 23.58 18.51 -13.95
N ARG A 585 24.46 17.80 -14.66
CA ARG A 585 25.35 16.71 -14.18
C ARG A 585 26.22 16.19 -15.33
N ARG A 586 27.05 17.08 -15.85
CA ARG A 586 28.37 16.72 -16.39
C ARG A 586 29.35 17.76 -15.85
N HIS A 587 29.83 17.49 -14.64
CA HIS A 587 31.22 17.60 -14.20
C HIS A 587 31.31 16.86 -12.87
#